data_AF-A0A7V3XGW6-F1
#
_entry.id   AF-A0A7V3XGW6-F1
#
_cell.length_a   1.000
_cell.length_b   1.000
_cell.length_c   1.000
_cell.angle_alpha   90.00
_cell.angle_beta   90.00
_cell.angle_gamma   90.00
#
_symmetry.space_group_name_H-M   'P 1'
#
loop_
_entity.id
_entity.type
_entity.pdbx_description
1 polymer ?
#
loop_
_entity_poly.entity_id
_entity_poly.type
_entity_poly.pdbx_seq_one_letter_code
_entity_poly.pdbx_strand_id
1 'polypeptide(L)'
;MKAARALVVGAGLVAALAVSPGPPAGALAEMATAVDELRALVKRDAESDARASIAAGNLKFLAVAGFTVHVPGVESDRIGCLAGAEQVDVIPGTADAPQGLEHRWLLEEATRYASRYNTVIAAHRGFTLPPACQAPRTDDTWKPARRRR
;
A
#
# COMPACT_ATOMS: atom_id res chain seq x y z
N MET A 1 -9.25 82.48 -1.78
CA MET A 1 -10.43 81.85 -1.15
C MET A 1 -11.08 80.90 -2.15
N LYS A 2 -11.52 79.71 -1.71
CA LYS A 2 -12.26 78.62 -2.43
C LYS A 2 -11.42 77.80 -3.42
N ALA A 3 -11.52 76.46 -3.54
CA ALA A 3 -12.21 75.38 -2.84
C ALA A 3 -11.52 74.05 -3.28
N ALA A 4 -11.07 73.21 -2.35
CA ALA A 4 -11.67 71.95 -1.89
C ALA A 4 -11.66 70.76 -2.88
N ARG A 5 -11.04 69.69 -2.39
CA ARG A 5 -10.79 68.35 -2.95
C ARG A 5 -12.06 67.58 -3.34
N ALA A 6 -11.93 66.69 -4.32
CA ALA A 6 -12.66 65.42 -4.37
C ALA A 6 -11.75 64.36 -5.02
N LEU A 7 -11.26 63.40 -4.23
CA LEU A 7 -10.56 62.22 -4.72
C LEU A 7 -11.53 61.03 -4.59
N VAL A 8 -11.93 60.45 -5.72
CA VAL A 8 -12.82 59.29 -5.79
C VAL A 8 -12.00 58.04 -5.52
N VAL A 9 -12.35 57.31 -4.45
CA VAL A 9 -11.79 55.98 -4.15
C VAL A 9 -12.61 54.95 -4.92
N GLY A 10 -12.11 54.53 -6.08
CA GLY A 10 -12.68 53.43 -6.87
C GLY A 10 -12.25 52.08 -6.29
N ALA A 11 -13.18 51.37 -5.66
CA ALA A 11 -13.00 50.00 -5.22
C ALA A 11 -12.98 49.05 -6.43
N GLY A 12 -11.79 48.65 -6.87
CA GLY A 12 -11.60 47.60 -7.86
C GLY A 12 -11.67 46.22 -7.21
N LEU A 13 -12.80 45.53 -7.36
CA LEU A 13 -12.96 44.11 -7.00
C LEU A 13 -12.14 43.25 -7.98
N VAL A 14 -10.99 42.74 -7.54
CA VAL A 14 -10.19 41.79 -8.33
C VAL A 14 -10.77 40.40 -8.13
N ALA A 15 -11.49 39.89 -9.13
CA ALA A 15 -11.93 38.50 -9.17
C ALA A 15 -10.71 37.60 -9.45
N ALA A 16 -10.16 36.99 -8.39
CA ALA A 16 -9.13 35.98 -8.50
C ALA A 16 -9.75 34.68 -9.03
N LEU A 17 -9.58 34.42 -10.33
CA LEU A 17 -9.77 33.09 -10.90
C LEU A 17 -8.71 32.18 -10.28
N ALA A 18 -9.13 31.31 -9.37
CA ALA A 18 -8.29 30.24 -8.84
C ALA A 18 -7.96 29.26 -9.98
N VAL A 19 -6.86 29.52 -10.69
CA VAL A 19 -6.17 28.50 -11.50
C VAL A 19 -5.70 27.44 -10.50
N SER A 20 -6.42 26.34 -10.42
CA SER A 20 -5.95 25.16 -9.72
C SER A 20 -4.74 24.63 -10.49
N PRO A 21 -3.54 24.53 -9.88
CA PRO A 21 -2.42 23.90 -10.56
C PRO A 21 -2.76 22.43 -10.76
N GLY A 22 -2.85 22.01 -12.03
CA GLY A 22 -2.91 20.59 -12.37
C GLY A 22 -1.70 19.85 -11.78
N PRO A 23 -1.80 18.52 -11.59
CA PRO A 23 -0.70 17.76 -11.03
C PRO A 23 0.57 17.97 -11.87
N PRO A 24 1.77 18.05 -11.24
CA PRO A 24 3.01 18.25 -11.96
C PRO A 24 3.21 17.12 -12.97
N ALA A 25 3.68 17.45 -14.18
CA ALA A 25 3.84 16.49 -15.29
C ALA A 25 4.65 15.23 -14.93
N GLY A 26 5.54 15.32 -13.94
CA GLY A 26 6.30 14.17 -13.43
C GLY A 26 5.43 13.12 -12.74
N ALA A 27 4.36 13.52 -12.05
CA ALA A 27 3.45 12.58 -11.41
C ALA A 27 2.76 11.71 -12.46
N LEU A 28 2.24 12.30 -13.54
CA LEU A 28 1.55 11.54 -14.59
C LEU A 28 2.45 10.49 -15.28
N ALA A 29 3.74 10.80 -15.44
CA ALA A 29 4.71 9.86 -16.02
C ALA A 29 5.01 8.67 -15.08
N GLU A 30 5.24 8.94 -13.79
CA GLU A 30 5.47 7.91 -12.76
C GLU A 30 4.25 6.97 -12.60
N MET A 31 3.05 7.52 -12.82
CA MET A 31 1.81 6.74 -12.78
C MET A 31 1.60 5.85 -14.00
N ALA A 32 1.94 6.34 -15.20
CA ALA A 32 1.91 5.52 -16.40
C ALA A 32 2.85 4.31 -16.27
N THR A 33 4.05 4.52 -15.72
CA THR A 33 5.00 3.43 -15.46
C THR A 33 4.46 2.42 -14.44
N ALA A 34 3.84 2.88 -13.35
CA ALA A 34 3.23 2.02 -12.34
C ALA A 34 2.11 1.13 -12.93
N VAL A 35 1.25 1.67 -13.78
CA VAL A 35 0.17 0.91 -14.43
C VAL A 35 0.73 -0.13 -15.39
N ASP A 36 1.77 0.21 -16.15
CA ASP A 36 2.40 -0.73 -17.09
C ASP A 36 3.13 -1.88 -16.38
N GLU A 37 3.76 -1.61 -15.23
CA GLU A 37 4.36 -2.65 -14.38
C GLU A 37 3.30 -3.63 -13.87
N LEU A 38 2.15 -3.13 -13.42
CA LEU A 38 1.03 -3.99 -13.01
C LEU A 38 0.49 -4.79 -14.21
N ARG A 39 0.35 -4.19 -15.40
CA ARG A 39 -0.09 -4.90 -16.62
C ARG A 39 0.87 -6.03 -17.01
N ALA A 40 2.17 -5.84 -16.79
CA ALA A 40 3.16 -6.88 -17.02
C ALA A 40 3.03 -7.99 -15.97
N LEU A 41 2.84 -7.62 -14.70
CA LEU A 41 2.69 -8.56 -13.59
C LEU A 41 1.52 -9.52 -13.79
N VAL A 42 0.34 -9.02 -14.17
CA VAL A 42 -0.88 -9.84 -14.30
C VAL A 42 -0.81 -10.88 -15.42
N LYS A 43 0.19 -10.80 -16.30
CA LYS A 43 0.44 -11.79 -17.36
C LYS A 43 1.38 -12.92 -16.92
N ARG A 44 1.99 -12.80 -15.74
CA ARG A 44 2.97 -13.77 -15.22
C ARG A 44 2.30 -14.84 -14.37
N ASP A 45 2.97 -15.97 -14.22
CA ASP A 45 2.53 -17.05 -13.34
C ASP A 45 3.19 -16.92 -11.97
N ALA A 46 2.37 -16.63 -10.95
CA ALA A 46 2.83 -16.35 -9.60
C ALA A 46 3.58 -17.53 -8.97
N GLU A 47 3.14 -18.76 -9.22
CA GLU A 47 3.76 -19.94 -8.61
C GLU A 47 5.09 -20.29 -9.26
N SER A 48 5.18 -20.18 -10.59
CA SER A 48 6.43 -20.33 -11.34
C SER A 48 7.46 -19.31 -10.88
N ASP A 49 7.04 -18.06 -10.73
CA ASP A 49 7.92 -17.00 -10.27
C ASP A 49 8.36 -17.20 -8.81
N ALA A 50 7.49 -17.71 -7.94
CA ALA A 50 7.87 -18.10 -6.58
C ALA A 50 8.90 -19.23 -6.57
N ARG A 51 8.71 -20.26 -7.39
CA ARG A 51 9.68 -21.36 -7.53
C ARG A 51 11.02 -20.87 -8.07
N ALA A 52 11.02 -19.97 -9.06
CA ALA A 52 12.23 -19.36 -9.57
C ALA A 52 12.95 -18.51 -8.51
N SER A 53 12.18 -17.73 -7.72
CA SER A 53 12.71 -16.94 -6.61
C SER A 53 13.36 -17.81 -5.53
N ILE A 54 12.70 -18.92 -5.16
CA ILE A 54 13.25 -19.94 -4.26
C ILE A 54 14.57 -20.51 -4.81
N ALA A 55 14.60 -20.88 -6.09
CA ALA A 55 15.81 -21.41 -6.72
C ALA A 55 16.96 -20.40 -6.74
N ALA A 56 16.66 -19.11 -6.78
CA ALA A 56 17.63 -18.02 -6.67
C ALA A 56 18.00 -17.64 -5.22
N GLY A 57 17.43 -18.31 -4.22
CA GLY A 57 17.63 -17.99 -2.80
C GLY A 57 16.90 -16.74 -2.32
N ASN A 58 16.01 -16.17 -3.13
CA ASN A 58 15.17 -15.04 -2.73
C ASN A 58 13.87 -15.55 -2.09
N LEU A 59 13.77 -15.40 -0.77
CA LEU A 59 12.65 -15.91 0.04
C LEU A 59 11.76 -14.79 0.59
N LYS A 60 11.83 -13.62 -0.02
CA LYS A 60 10.99 -12.48 0.33
C LYS A 60 9.54 -12.73 -0.10
N PHE A 61 8.62 -12.27 0.75
CA PHE A 61 7.21 -12.19 0.41
C PHE A 61 6.92 -10.94 -0.42
N LEU A 62 5.86 -10.99 -1.21
CA LEU A 62 5.36 -9.85 -1.94
C LEU A 62 4.27 -9.14 -1.13
N ALA A 63 4.35 -7.83 -1.07
CA ALA A 63 3.34 -7.00 -0.45
C ALA A 63 2.65 -6.07 -1.45
N VAL A 64 1.44 -5.68 -1.10
CA VAL A 64 0.63 -4.67 -1.79
C VAL A 64 0.59 -3.44 -0.89
N ALA A 65 0.94 -2.28 -1.45
CA ALA A 65 0.84 -1.00 -0.77
C ALA A 65 -0.58 -0.46 -0.82
N GLY A 66 -0.99 0.14 0.29
CA GLY A 66 -2.18 0.95 0.46
C GLY A 66 -1.98 1.89 1.65
N PHE A 67 -3.03 2.12 2.45
CA PHE A 67 -2.88 2.87 3.72
C PHE A 67 -1.85 2.22 4.65
N THR A 68 -1.71 0.90 4.56
CA THR A 68 -0.63 0.11 5.17
C THR A 68 -0.07 -0.88 4.14
N VAL A 69 1.09 -1.46 4.44
CA VAL A 69 1.64 -2.57 3.65
C VAL A 69 0.92 -3.85 4.04
N HIS A 70 0.29 -4.51 3.07
CA HIS A 70 -0.42 -5.77 3.26
C HIS A 70 0.35 -6.90 2.55
N VAL A 71 0.48 -8.08 3.19
CA VAL A 71 1.12 -9.27 2.63
C VAL A 71 0.05 -10.34 2.39
N PRO A 72 -0.56 -10.41 1.20
CA PRO A 72 -1.64 -11.37 0.93
C PRO A 72 -1.14 -12.82 1.02
N GLY A 73 -2.01 -13.74 1.43
CA GLY A 73 -1.67 -15.18 1.51
C GLY A 73 -0.86 -15.58 2.75
N VAL A 74 -0.53 -14.62 3.62
CA VAL A 74 0.01 -14.87 4.96
C VAL A 74 -0.95 -14.24 5.97
N GLU A 75 -1.46 -15.03 6.92
CA GLU A 75 -2.47 -14.57 7.88
C GLU A 75 -2.06 -13.28 8.61
N SER A 76 -3.01 -12.37 8.79
CA SER A 76 -2.80 -11.00 9.26
C SER A 76 -2.23 -10.88 10.68
N ASP A 77 -2.44 -11.90 11.52
CA ASP A 77 -1.86 -12.02 12.86
C ASP A 77 -0.36 -12.37 12.84
N ARG A 78 0.19 -12.72 11.68
CA ARG A 78 1.59 -13.14 11.48
C ARG A 78 2.47 -12.08 10.84
N ILE A 79 1.88 -10.98 10.33
CA ILE A 79 2.60 -9.87 9.70
C ILE A 79 3.53 -9.16 10.72
N GLY A 80 3.13 -9.09 11.99
CA GLY A 80 3.98 -8.56 13.06
C GLY A 80 5.29 -9.35 13.27
N CYS A 81 5.37 -10.58 12.76
CA CYS A 81 6.56 -11.42 12.80
C CYS A 81 7.45 -11.28 11.55
N LEU A 82 6.97 -10.61 10.50
CA LEU A 82 7.73 -10.31 9.28
C LEU A 82 8.53 -9.00 9.41
N ALA A 83 8.90 -8.61 10.65
CA ALA A 83 9.31 -7.26 11.06
C ALA A 83 10.64 -6.71 10.49
N GLY A 84 11.13 -7.23 9.37
CA GLY A 84 12.26 -6.66 8.63
C GLY A 84 11.87 -6.36 7.19
N ALA A 85 12.19 -5.14 6.72
CA ALA A 85 12.10 -4.77 5.30
C ALA A 85 12.90 -5.72 4.38
N GLU A 86 13.82 -6.51 4.94
CA GLU A 86 14.57 -7.55 4.25
C GLU A 86 13.74 -8.78 3.88
N GLN A 87 12.51 -8.93 4.40
CA GLN A 87 11.66 -10.10 4.20
C GLN A 87 10.50 -9.86 3.25
N VAL A 88 10.27 -8.62 2.83
CA VAL A 88 9.10 -8.23 2.04
C VAL A 88 9.52 -7.25 0.94
N ASP A 89 9.12 -7.53 -0.30
CA ASP A 89 9.22 -6.59 -1.41
C ASP A 89 7.82 -6.10 -1.79
N VAL A 90 7.65 -4.78 -1.84
CA VAL A 90 6.38 -4.16 -2.24
C VAL A 90 6.26 -4.21 -3.77
N ILE A 91 5.11 -4.65 -4.27
CA ILE A 91 4.80 -4.64 -5.70
C ILE A 91 4.65 -3.18 -6.16
N PRO A 92 5.50 -2.71 -7.09
CA PRO A 92 5.40 -1.38 -7.65
C PRO A 92 4.01 -1.08 -8.25
N GLY A 93 3.58 0.17 -8.13
CA GLY A 93 2.29 0.63 -8.63
C GLY A 93 1.07 0.24 -7.78
N THR A 94 1.24 -0.50 -6.69
CA THR A 94 0.13 -0.74 -5.75
C THR A 94 -0.17 0.48 -4.87
N ALA A 95 -1.45 0.81 -4.69
CA ALA A 95 -1.91 1.96 -3.90
C ALA A 95 -3.34 1.76 -3.37
N ASP A 96 -3.74 2.53 -2.34
CA ASP A 96 -5.11 2.54 -1.78
C ASP A 96 -6.08 3.47 -2.50
N ALA A 97 -5.57 4.33 -3.39
CA ALA A 97 -6.35 5.25 -4.20
C ALA A 97 -6.34 4.81 -5.68
N PRO A 98 -7.26 3.93 -6.11
CA PRO A 98 -7.37 3.54 -7.52
C PRO A 98 -7.76 4.74 -8.38
N GLN A 99 -7.10 4.87 -9.54
CA GLN A 99 -7.26 6.01 -10.44
C GLN A 99 -8.14 5.73 -11.66
N GLY A 100 -9.01 4.73 -11.55
CA GLY A 100 -9.88 4.29 -12.62
C GLY A 100 -10.22 2.81 -12.50
N LEU A 101 -11.12 2.36 -13.37
CA LEU A 101 -11.57 0.96 -13.38
C LEU A 101 -10.44 -0.02 -13.70
N GLU A 102 -9.58 0.34 -14.67
CA GLU A 102 -8.44 -0.49 -15.06
C GLU A 102 -7.44 -0.62 -13.91
N HIS A 103 -7.04 0.49 -13.29
CA HIS A 103 -6.09 0.47 -12.18
C HIS A 103 -6.66 -0.35 -11.01
N ARG A 104 -7.95 -0.18 -10.66
CA ARG A 104 -8.59 -1.01 -9.63
C ARG A 104 -8.52 -2.51 -9.95
N TRP A 105 -8.83 -2.89 -11.18
CA TRP A 105 -8.75 -4.29 -11.61
C TRP A 105 -7.31 -4.84 -11.53
N LEU A 106 -6.33 -4.03 -11.93
CA LEU A 106 -4.91 -4.38 -11.83
C LEU A 106 -4.45 -4.56 -10.37
N LEU A 107 -4.92 -3.72 -9.43
CA LEU A 107 -4.63 -3.85 -8.00
C LEU A 107 -5.19 -5.16 -7.43
N GLU A 108 -6.42 -5.53 -7.81
CA GLU A 108 -7.05 -6.80 -7.40
C GLU A 108 -6.25 -8.00 -7.92
N GLU A 109 -5.82 -7.97 -9.19
CA GLU A 109 -5.07 -9.08 -9.78
C GLU A 109 -3.63 -9.15 -9.23
N ALA A 110 -2.99 -8.01 -8.95
CA ALA A 110 -1.72 -7.96 -8.24
C ALA A 110 -1.82 -8.55 -6.82
N THR A 111 -2.94 -8.31 -6.14
CA THR A 111 -3.23 -8.91 -4.82
C THR A 111 -3.37 -10.43 -4.91
N ARG A 112 -4.08 -10.95 -5.92
CA ARG A 112 -4.19 -12.40 -6.17
C ARG A 112 -2.85 -13.01 -6.53
N TYR A 113 -2.06 -12.34 -7.36
CA TYR A 113 -0.71 -12.73 -7.72
C TYR A 113 0.16 -12.86 -6.46
N ALA A 114 0.22 -11.83 -5.62
CA ALA A 114 0.99 -11.84 -4.38
C ALA A 114 0.57 -12.99 -3.45
N SER A 115 -0.74 -13.22 -3.30
CA SER A 115 -1.27 -14.30 -2.46
C SER A 115 -0.80 -15.69 -2.90
N ARG A 116 -0.89 -15.99 -4.20
CA ARG A 116 -0.43 -17.28 -4.76
C ARG A 116 1.08 -17.45 -4.62
N TYR A 117 1.84 -16.40 -4.95
CA TYR A 117 3.30 -16.40 -4.80
C TYR A 117 3.70 -16.65 -3.34
N ASN A 118 3.11 -15.90 -2.40
CA ASN A 118 3.43 -15.97 -0.98
C ASN A 118 3.07 -17.33 -0.37
N THR A 119 2.01 -17.98 -0.86
CA THR A 119 1.64 -19.33 -0.43
C THR A 119 2.76 -20.33 -0.71
N VAL A 120 3.39 -20.25 -1.89
CA VAL A 120 4.52 -21.12 -2.27
C VAL A 120 5.76 -20.81 -1.42
N ILE A 121 6.09 -19.53 -1.21
CA ILE A 121 7.21 -19.13 -0.34
C ILE A 121 6.99 -19.60 1.10
N ALA A 122 5.78 -19.42 1.64
CA ALA A 122 5.45 -19.83 3.00
C ALA A 122 5.59 -21.35 3.18
N ALA A 123 5.08 -22.13 2.23
CA ALA A 123 5.22 -23.58 2.22
C ALA A 123 6.70 -24.00 2.17
N HIS A 124 7.50 -23.38 1.29
CA HIS A 124 8.93 -23.69 1.17
C HIS A 124 9.72 -23.37 2.43
N ARG A 125 9.44 -22.23 3.07
CA ARG A 125 10.08 -21.83 4.32
C ARG A 125 9.66 -22.70 5.52
N GLY A 126 8.78 -23.69 5.30
CA GLY A 126 8.30 -24.58 6.35
C GLY A 126 7.62 -23.81 7.48
N PHE A 127 6.95 -22.70 7.15
CA PHE A 127 6.35 -21.79 8.13
C PHE A 127 5.39 -22.59 9.05
N THR A 128 5.91 -22.97 10.22
CA THR A 128 5.23 -23.55 11.37
C THR A 128 5.61 -22.68 12.57
N LEU A 129 4.59 -22.20 13.30
CA LEU A 129 4.73 -21.10 14.26
C LEU A 129 5.75 -21.40 15.37
N PRO A 130 6.69 -20.48 15.71
CA PRO A 130 7.45 -20.57 16.94
C PRO A 130 6.55 -20.33 18.17
N PRO A 131 6.88 -20.87 19.36
CA PRO A 131 6.03 -20.81 20.57
C PRO A 131 5.66 -19.39 21.00
N ALA A 132 6.52 -18.41 20.73
CA ALA A 132 6.30 -17.00 21.06
C ALA A 132 5.18 -16.32 20.24
N CYS A 133 4.65 -16.98 19.22
CA CYS A 133 3.58 -16.50 18.35
C CYS A 133 2.25 -17.23 18.58
N GLN A 134 2.15 -18.07 19.61
CA GLN A 134 0.89 -18.70 20.02
C GLN A 134 0.20 -17.78 21.03
N ALA A 135 -1.08 -17.43 20.80
CA ALA A 135 -1.87 -16.67 21.77
C ALA A 135 -1.83 -17.37 23.15
N PRO A 136 -1.82 -16.63 24.27
CA PRO A 136 -1.81 -17.25 25.58
C PRO A 136 -3.03 -18.17 25.71
N ARG A 137 -2.72 -19.41 26.05
CA ARG A 137 -3.67 -20.49 26.31
C ARG A 137 -4.70 -19.99 27.34
N THR A 138 -5.99 -19.95 26.97
CA THR A 138 -7.08 -19.38 27.79
C THR A 138 -7.40 -20.16 29.07
N ASP A 139 -6.64 -21.21 29.33
CA ASP A 139 -6.61 -22.00 30.55
C ASP A 139 -5.87 -21.33 31.71
N ASP A 140 -5.03 -20.31 31.45
CA ASP A 140 -4.37 -19.52 32.50
C ASP A 140 -5.16 -18.23 32.80
N THR A 141 -6.20 -18.39 33.62
CA THR A 141 -6.94 -17.37 34.38
C THR A 141 -6.64 -15.89 34.07
N TRP A 142 -7.19 -15.37 32.96
CA TRP A 142 -7.37 -13.94 32.79
C TRP A 142 -8.28 -13.38 33.90
N LYS A 143 -7.69 -12.61 34.83
CA LYS A 143 -8.44 -11.82 35.81
C LYS A 143 -8.50 -10.37 35.32
N PRO A 144 -9.67 -9.83 34.92
CA PRO A 144 -9.74 -8.45 34.49
C PRO A 144 -9.35 -7.51 35.64
N ALA A 145 -8.45 -6.56 35.35
CA ALA A 145 -8.04 -5.55 36.31
C ALA A 145 -9.26 -4.76 36.79
N ARG A 146 -9.54 -4.80 38.11
CA ARG A 146 -10.61 -4.00 38.70
C ARG A 146 -10.28 -2.53 38.52
N ARG A 147 -11.08 -1.81 37.73
CA ARG A 147 -11.06 -0.34 37.68
C ARG A 147 -11.28 0.17 39.11
N ARG A 148 -10.25 0.79 39.70
CA ARG A 148 -10.42 1.59 40.92
C ARG A 148 -11.18 2.86 40.50
N ARG A 149 -12.35 3.06 41.10
CA ARG A 149 -13.10 4.33 41.04
C ARG A 149 -12.49 5.30 42.02
#